data_AF-A0A9X6RPG4-F1
#
_entry.id   AF-A0A9X6RPG4-F1
#
_cell.length_a   1.000
_cell.length_b   1.000
_cell.length_c   1.000
_cell.angle_alpha   90.00
_cell.angle_beta   90.00
_cell.angle_gamma   90.00
#
_symmetry.space_group_name_H-M   'P 1'
#
loop_
_entity.id
_entity.type
_entity.pdbx_description
1 polymer ?
#
loop_
_entity_poly.entity_id
_entity_poly.type
_entity_poly.pdbx_seq_one_letter_code
_entity_poly.pdbx_strand_id
1 'polypeptide(L)'
;MYPPIAPELKGRILALGSLNWSSRVILSELKKENLKVCQKTISNVLKNHNNGTRLYVVEPKAKVNAAYFIEKILSPMMLVDVPKLYGRDAKKVILHMDSARSHTAKPVYDWLDSHGIKYFTKEQWLANSPEVSPMEFFANGYFKSQLAKR
;
A
#
# COMPACT_ATOMS: atom_id res chain seq x y z
N MET A 1 18.93 -10.09 5.50
CA MET A 1 18.29 -10.27 4.17
C MET A 1 17.92 -11.73 4.04
N TYR A 2 16.64 -12.10 3.91
CA TYR A 2 16.26 -13.51 3.72
C TYR A 2 16.70 -13.98 2.33
N PRO A 3 17.10 -15.25 2.15
CA PRO A 3 17.49 -15.76 0.85
C PRO A 3 16.36 -15.57 -0.17
N PRO A 4 16.68 -15.17 -1.41
CA PRO A 4 15.66 -14.91 -2.43
C PRO A 4 14.92 -16.21 -2.75
N ILE A 5 13.59 -16.16 -2.64
CA ILE A 5 12.69 -17.26 -3.02
C ILE A 5 12.63 -17.32 -4.53
N ALA A 6 12.65 -18.53 -5.10
CA ALA A 6 12.51 -18.73 -6.54
C ALA A 6 11.25 -17.99 -7.06
N PRO A 7 11.35 -17.22 -8.17
CA PRO A 7 10.22 -16.43 -8.69
C PRO A 7 8.94 -17.25 -8.95
N GLU A 8 9.11 -18.48 -9.43
CA GLU A 8 8.01 -19.42 -9.70
C GLU A 8 7.26 -19.81 -8.43
N LEU A 9 7.99 -20.16 -7.36
CA LEU A 9 7.42 -20.50 -6.06
C LEU A 9 6.71 -19.29 -5.46
N LYS A 10 7.29 -18.09 -5.60
CA LYS A 10 6.64 -16.85 -5.20
C LYS A 10 5.34 -16.64 -5.97
N GLY A 11 5.34 -16.78 -7.30
CA GLY A 11 4.14 -16.63 -8.15
C GLY A 11 3.01 -17.58 -7.74
N ARG A 12 3.32 -18.86 -7.50
CA ARG A 12 2.33 -19.87 -7.05
C ARG A 12 1.73 -19.55 -5.69
N ILE A 13 2.55 -19.14 -4.71
CA ILE A 13 2.07 -18.75 -3.38
C ILE A 13 1.05 -17.61 -3.49
N LEU A 14 1.31 -16.65 -4.39
CA LEU A 14 0.47 -15.47 -4.57
C LEU A 14 -0.84 -15.79 -5.30
N ALA A 15 -0.78 -16.65 -6.31
CA ALA A 15 -1.97 -17.15 -7.01
C ALA A 15 -2.88 -17.94 -6.06
N LEU A 16 -2.32 -18.78 -5.20
CA LEU A 16 -3.12 -19.50 -4.19
C LEU A 16 -3.61 -18.58 -3.07
N GLY A 17 -2.84 -17.53 -2.74
CA GLY A 17 -3.24 -16.50 -1.78
C GLY A 17 -4.40 -15.63 -2.24
N SER A 18 -4.53 -15.37 -3.54
CA SER A 18 -5.64 -14.58 -4.09
C SER A 18 -6.98 -15.31 -4.01
N LEU A 19 -6.97 -16.64 -3.87
CA LEU A 19 -8.16 -17.48 -3.60
C LEU A 19 -8.65 -17.39 -2.14
N ASN A 20 -8.06 -16.50 -1.33
CA ASN A 20 -8.37 -16.32 0.10
C ASN A 20 -8.12 -17.58 0.95
N TRP A 21 -7.21 -18.46 0.52
CA TRP A 21 -6.84 -19.67 1.26
C TRP A 21 -5.86 -19.35 2.38
N SER A 22 -6.00 -20.07 3.51
CA SER A 22 -5.07 -19.92 4.63
C SER A 22 -3.67 -20.45 4.28
N SER A 23 -2.63 -19.93 4.93
CA SER A 23 -1.24 -20.39 4.69
C SER A 23 -1.04 -21.89 4.95
N ARG A 24 -1.88 -22.52 5.77
CA ARG A 24 -1.88 -23.99 5.97
C ARG A 24 -2.41 -24.73 4.75
N VAL A 25 -3.51 -24.26 4.15
CA VAL A 25 -4.10 -24.86 2.95
C VAL A 25 -3.17 -24.69 1.75
N ILE A 26 -2.56 -23.52 1.61
CA ILE A 26 -1.55 -23.26 0.57
C ILE A 26 -0.35 -24.20 0.75
N LEU A 27 0.10 -24.42 1.99
CA LEU A 27 1.20 -25.36 2.26
C LEU A 27 0.84 -26.80 1.86
N SER A 28 -0.38 -27.26 2.16
CA SER A 28 -0.80 -28.61 1.76
C SER A 28 -0.85 -28.76 0.23
N GLU A 29 -1.27 -27.72 -0.49
CA GLU A 29 -1.32 -27.76 -1.95
C GLU A 29 0.08 -27.80 -2.57
N LEU A 30 0.98 -26.93 -2.12
CA LEU A 30 2.36 -26.91 -2.60
C LEU A 30 3.12 -28.20 -2.28
N LYS A 31 2.78 -28.88 -1.18
CA LYS A 31 3.34 -30.20 -0.84
C LYS A 31 2.89 -31.29 -1.81
N LYS A 32 1.66 -31.26 -2.32
CA LYS A 32 1.19 -32.21 -3.35
C LYS A 32 2.02 -32.10 -4.62
N GLU A 33 2.49 -30.90 -4.94
CA GLU A 33 3.37 -30.62 -6.07
C GLU A 33 4.86 -30.87 -5.77
N ASN A 34 5.18 -31.50 -4.63
CA ASN A 34 6.55 -31.80 -4.20
C ASN A 34 7.46 -30.56 -4.00
N LEU A 35 6.86 -29.37 -3.76
CA LEU A 35 7.60 -28.14 -3.50
C LEU A 35 8.00 -28.03 -2.02
N LYS A 36 9.30 -27.85 -1.76
CA LYS A 36 9.84 -27.64 -0.41
C LYS A 36 9.67 -26.19 0.03
N VAL A 37 8.64 -25.92 0.83
CA VAL A 37 8.39 -24.60 1.42
C VAL A 37 7.84 -24.75 2.84
N CYS A 38 8.10 -23.79 3.72
CA CYS A 38 7.51 -23.77 5.07
C CYS A 38 6.38 -22.74 5.17
N GLN A 39 5.45 -22.96 6.10
CA GLN A 39 4.32 -22.05 6.33
C GLN A 39 4.76 -20.62 6.64
N LYS A 40 5.90 -20.46 7.34
CA LYS A 40 6.46 -19.14 7.66
C LYS A 40 6.85 -18.39 6.40
N THR A 41 7.47 -19.05 5.43
CA THR A 41 7.81 -18.48 4.13
C THR A 41 6.56 -18.06 3.37
N ILE A 42 5.52 -18.90 3.31
CA ILE A 42 4.23 -18.56 2.67
C ILE A 42 3.61 -17.33 3.34
N SER A 43 3.54 -17.33 4.67
CA SER A 43 3.00 -16.20 5.45
C SER A 43 3.77 -14.91 5.18
N ASN A 44 5.09 -14.98 5.11
CA ASN A 44 5.93 -13.84 4.81
C ASN A 44 5.74 -13.34 3.37
N VAL A 45 5.63 -14.24 2.38
CA VAL A 45 5.39 -13.87 0.98
C VAL A 45 4.03 -13.19 0.83
N LEU A 46 2.97 -13.75 1.42
CA LEU A 46 1.62 -13.17 1.36
C LEU A 46 1.55 -11.81 2.07
N LYS A 47 2.17 -11.70 3.25
CA LYS A 47 2.28 -10.41 3.96
C LYS A 47 3.05 -9.38 3.16
N ASN A 48 4.22 -9.75 2.64
CA ASN A 48 5.12 -8.84 1.94
C ASN A 48 4.69 -8.50 0.50
N HIS A 49 3.82 -9.30 -0.12
CA HIS A 49 3.33 -9.03 -1.46
C HIS A 49 2.16 -8.05 -1.48
N ASN A 50 1.36 -8.01 -0.41
CA ASN A 50 0.28 -7.05 -0.26
C ASN A 50 0.78 -5.75 0.39
N ASN A 51 2.02 -5.32 0.17
CA ASN A 51 2.63 -4.22 0.94
C ASN A 51 2.15 -2.80 0.59
N GLY A 52 1.02 -2.65 -0.11
CA GLY A 52 0.52 -1.34 -0.49
C GLY A 52 -0.99 -1.31 -0.67
N THR A 53 -1.56 -0.14 -0.44
CA THR A 53 -2.92 0.19 -0.86
C THR A 53 -2.99 0.12 -2.39
N ARG A 54 -4.20 0.02 -2.96
CA ARG A 54 -4.32 0.04 -4.42
C ARG A 54 -3.83 1.37 -5.00
N LEU A 55 -3.41 1.38 -6.26
CA LEU A 55 -3.16 2.61 -6.98
C LEU A 55 -4.50 3.25 -7.37
N TYR A 56 -4.69 4.50 -6.99
CA TYR A 56 -5.86 5.29 -7.33
C TYR A 56 -5.58 6.08 -8.60
N VAL A 57 -6.18 5.66 -9.72
CA VAL A 57 -6.04 6.34 -11.00
C VAL A 57 -7.06 7.47 -11.07
N VAL A 58 -6.56 8.69 -11.19
CA VAL A 58 -7.38 9.90 -11.38
C VAL A 58 -7.86 9.96 -12.82
N GLU A 59 -9.12 10.38 -13.04
CA GLU A 59 -9.64 10.50 -14.41
C GLU A 59 -8.83 11.53 -15.23
N PRO A 60 -8.67 11.31 -16.55
CA PRO A 60 -7.97 12.25 -17.40
C PRO A 60 -8.54 13.67 -17.30
N LYS A 61 -7.66 14.66 -17.07
CA LYS A 61 -8.00 16.10 -16.92
C LYS A 61 -8.79 16.47 -15.67
N ALA A 62 -9.08 15.53 -14.76
CA ALA A 62 -9.75 15.86 -13.50
C ALA A 62 -8.82 16.72 -12.61
N LYS A 63 -9.40 17.75 -11.99
CA LYS A 63 -8.70 18.57 -11.01
C LYS A 63 -8.89 17.93 -9.63
N VAL A 64 -7.82 17.41 -9.06
CA VAL A 64 -7.83 16.86 -7.69
C VAL A 64 -7.96 18.02 -6.69
N ASN A 65 -9.18 18.32 -6.30
CA ASN A 65 -9.49 19.21 -5.18
C ASN A 65 -9.68 18.38 -3.89
N ALA A 66 -9.90 19.05 -2.76
CA ALA A 66 -10.06 18.38 -1.46
C ALA A 66 -11.23 17.38 -1.44
N ALA A 67 -12.38 17.75 -2.00
CA ALA A 67 -13.55 16.88 -2.04
C ALA A 67 -13.30 15.61 -2.89
N TYR A 68 -12.72 15.79 -4.07
CA TYR A 68 -12.32 14.69 -4.94
C TYR A 68 -11.31 13.77 -4.25
N PHE A 69 -10.30 14.35 -3.60
CA PHE A 69 -9.29 13.60 -2.88
C PHE A 69 -9.92 12.77 -1.76
N ILE A 70 -10.82 13.34 -0.97
CA ILE A 70 -11.51 12.62 0.11
C ILE A 70 -12.32 11.46 -0.45
N GLU A 71 -13.19 11.73 -1.43
CA GLU A 71 -14.17 10.77 -1.92
C GLU A 71 -13.51 9.63 -2.72
N LYS A 72 -12.62 9.98 -3.64
CA LYS A 72 -12.08 9.02 -4.62
C LYS A 72 -10.82 8.33 -4.15
N ILE A 73 -10.08 8.92 -3.21
CA ILE A 73 -8.75 8.42 -2.82
C ILE A 73 -8.70 8.13 -1.31
N LEU A 74 -8.84 9.14 -0.47
CA LEU A 74 -8.56 9.03 0.97
C LEU A 74 -9.54 8.08 1.69
N SER A 75 -10.84 8.26 1.45
CA SER A 75 -11.88 7.44 2.08
C SER A 75 -11.73 5.95 1.73
N PRO A 76 -11.71 5.53 0.45
CA PRO A 76 -11.51 4.13 0.14
C PRO A 76 -10.15 3.59 0.62
N MET A 77 -9.09 4.40 0.60
CA MET A 77 -7.78 3.97 1.08
C MET A 77 -7.81 3.67 2.58
N MET A 78 -8.35 4.58 3.39
CA MET A 78 -8.32 4.47 4.85
C MET A 78 -9.40 3.55 5.41
N LEU A 79 -10.54 3.42 4.74
CA LEU A 79 -11.67 2.61 5.23
C LEU A 79 -11.71 1.19 4.66
N VAL A 80 -11.09 0.95 3.51
CA VAL A 80 -11.09 -0.37 2.86
C VAL A 80 -9.69 -0.97 2.80
N ASP A 81 -8.74 -0.27 2.18
CA ASP A 81 -7.42 -0.85 1.94
C ASP A 81 -6.63 -0.99 3.25
N VAL A 82 -6.52 0.06 4.06
CA VAL A 82 -5.75 0.05 5.31
C VAL A 82 -6.25 -1.04 6.28
N PRO A 83 -7.57 -1.19 6.54
CA PRO A 83 -8.08 -2.29 7.36
C PRO A 83 -7.80 -3.67 6.75
N LYS A 84 -7.88 -3.81 5.42
CA LYS A 84 -7.56 -5.07 4.73
C LYS A 84 -6.07 -5.45 4.85
N LEU A 85 -5.19 -4.45 4.84
CA LEU A 85 -3.74 -4.66 4.92
C LEU A 85 -3.25 -4.94 6.33
N TYR A 86 -3.74 -4.17 7.31
CA TYR A 86 -3.19 -4.17 8.67
C TYR A 86 -4.11 -4.82 9.70
N GLY A 87 -5.36 -5.13 9.34
CA GLY A 87 -6.33 -5.77 10.24
C GLY A 87 -6.47 -5.00 11.56
N ARG A 88 -6.20 -5.69 12.68
CA ARG A 88 -6.27 -5.10 14.03
C ARG A 88 -5.26 -3.97 14.27
N ASP A 89 -4.18 -3.94 13.49
CA ASP A 89 -3.14 -2.92 13.59
C ASP A 89 -3.42 -1.69 12.72
N ALA A 90 -4.53 -1.65 11.97
CA ALA A 90 -4.92 -0.50 11.14
C ALA A 90 -4.97 0.82 11.94
N LYS A 91 -5.43 0.78 13.19
CA LYS A 91 -5.46 1.93 14.11
C LYS A 91 -4.09 2.49 14.51
N LYS A 92 -3.01 1.75 14.24
CA LYS A 92 -1.63 2.18 14.51
C LYS A 92 -0.98 2.84 13.29
N VAL A 93 -1.63 2.77 12.13
CA VAL A 93 -1.14 3.39 10.89
C VAL A 93 -1.17 4.91 11.06
N ILE A 94 -0.09 5.54 10.65
CA ILE A 94 0.05 6.99 10.58
C ILE A 94 0.12 7.35 9.10
N LEU A 95 -0.82 8.16 8.63
CA LEU A 95 -0.87 8.63 7.26
C LEU A 95 0.18 9.72 7.04
N HIS A 96 1.00 9.52 6.02
CA HIS A 96 1.99 10.49 5.56
C HIS A 96 1.64 10.95 4.14
N MET A 97 1.53 12.27 3.93
CA MET A 97 1.20 12.89 2.65
C MET A 97 2.10 14.12 2.42
N ASP A 98 2.34 14.46 1.17
CA ASP A 98 3.02 15.71 0.81
C ASP A 98 2.10 16.93 1.06
N SER A 99 2.69 18.12 1.02
CA SER A 99 1.98 19.38 1.32
C SER A 99 1.15 19.94 0.16
N ALA A 100 0.65 19.10 -0.74
CA ALA A 100 -0.20 19.55 -1.84
C ALA A 100 -1.45 20.28 -1.33
N ARG A 101 -1.96 21.26 -2.10
CA ARG A 101 -3.13 22.07 -1.70
C ARG A 101 -4.38 21.24 -1.43
N SER A 102 -4.58 20.13 -2.14
CA SER A 102 -5.69 19.20 -1.90
C SER A 102 -5.55 18.47 -0.57
N HIS A 103 -4.34 18.05 -0.20
CA HIS A 103 -4.08 17.22 0.99
C HIS A 103 -4.04 18.04 2.28
N THR A 104 -3.63 19.31 2.20
CA THR A 104 -3.52 20.24 3.34
C THR A 104 -4.76 21.13 3.53
N ALA A 105 -5.82 20.89 2.76
CA ALA A 105 -7.06 21.64 2.88
C ALA A 105 -7.81 21.25 4.16
N LYS A 106 -8.42 22.24 4.82
CA LYS A 106 -9.20 22.03 6.06
C LYS A 106 -10.19 20.86 6.01
N PRO A 107 -10.99 20.65 4.93
CA PRO A 107 -11.91 19.52 4.86
C PRO A 107 -11.24 18.14 4.97
N VAL A 108 -9.97 18.02 4.54
CA VAL A 108 -9.22 16.77 4.64
C VAL A 108 -8.85 16.49 6.10
N TYR A 109 -8.35 17.49 6.82
CA TYR A 109 -8.03 17.35 8.24
C TYR A 109 -9.29 17.07 9.08
N ASP A 110 -10.37 17.82 8.84
CA ASP A 110 -11.65 17.59 9.53
C ASP A 110 -12.17 16.15 9.26
N TRP A 111 -11.97 15.63 8.04
CA TRP A 111 -12.31 14.25 7.71
C TRP A 111 -11.41 13.23 8.44
N LEU A 112 -10.09 13.45 8.50
CA LEU A 112 -9.15 12.58 9.19
C LEU A 112 -9.44 12.50 10.70
N ASP A 113 -9.68 13.67 11.32
CA ASP A 113 -9.98 13.79 12.74
C ASP A 113 -11.31 13.09 13.09
N SER A 114 -12.36 13.32 12.31
CA SER A 114 -13.67 12.68 12.53
C SER A 114 -13.64 11.14 12.40
N HIS A 115 -12.64 10.59 11.69
CA HIS A 115 -12.45 9.15 11.55
C HIS A 115 -11.36 8.58 12.50
N GLY A 116 -10.77 9.41 13.36
CA GLY A 116 -9.74 9.00 14.32
C GLY A 116 -8.44 8.51 13.66
N ILE A 117 -8.14 9.01 12.46
CA ILE A 117 -6.95 8.61 11.69
C ILE A 117 -5.77 9.45 12.16
N LYS A 118 -4.64 8.80 12.48
CA LYS A 118 -3.40 9.50 12.78
C LYS A 118 -2.71 9.92 11.50
N TYR A 119 -2.20 11.15 11.44
CA TYR A 119 -1.50 11.67 10.28
C TYR A 119 -0.37 12.64 10.68
N PHE A 120 0.58 12.87 9.78
CA PHE A 120 1.56 13.94 9.92
C PHE A 120 0.97 15.27 9.46
N THR A 121 1.06 16.30 10.31
CA THR A 121 0.65 17.66 9.92
C THR A 121 1.69 18.31 9.01
N LYS A 122 1.28 19.39 8.34
CA LYS A 122 2.18 20.16 7.47
C LYS A 122 3.40 20.69 8.23
N GLU A 123 3.23 21.07 9.49
CA GLU A 123 4.28 21.63 10.35
C GLU A 123 5.27 20.56 10.83
N GLN A 124 4.81 19.30 10.93
CA GLN A 124 5.67 18.16 11.26
C GLN A 124 6.50 17.69 10.06
N TRP A 125 6.12 18.08 8.84
CA TRP A 125 6.78 17.72 7.61
C TRP A 125 7.73 18.82 7.13
N LEU A 126 8.89 18.43 6.61
CA LEU A 126 9.82 19.37 5.99
C LEU A 126 9.27 19.81 4.64
N ALA A 127 8.89 21.09 4.53
CA ALA A 127 8.45 21.67 3.28
C ALA A 127 9.56 21.58 2.20
N ASN A 128 9.18 21.20 0.98
CA ASN A 128 10.06 21.10 -0.20
C ASN A 128 11.22 20.09 -0.09
N SER A 129 11.03 19.00 0.66
CA SER A 129 12.04 17.95 0.81
C SER A 129 11.60 16.63 0.14
N PRO A 130 11.67 16.53 -1.21
CA PRO A 130 11.29 15.31 -1.92
C PRO A 130 12.19 14.11 -1.58
N GLU A 131 13.43 14.35 -1.14
CA GLU A 131 14.40 13.34 -0.72
C GLU A 131 13.97 12.56 0.53
N VAL A 132 13.13 13.15 1.40
CA VAL A 132 12.61 12.46 2.59
C VAL A 132 11.28 11.77 2.33
N SER A 133 10.62 12.03 1.20
CA SER A 133 9.36 11.37 0.83
C SER A 133 9.64 10.03 0.15
N PRO A 134 9.29 8.88 0.77
CA PRO A 134 9.52 7.58 0.15
C PRO A 134 8.79 7.44 -1.19
N MET A 135 7.65 8.11 -1.36
CA MET A 135 6.89 8.08 -2.61
C MET A 135 7.59 8.85 -3.72
N GLU A 136 8.17 10.02 -3.43
CA GLU A 136 8.80 10.86 -4.44
C GLU A 136 10.18 10.36 -4.83
N PHE A 137 11.03 10.03 -3.85
CA PHE A 137 12.38 9.53 -4.10
C PHE A 137 12.37 8.14 -4.76
N PHE A 138 11.58 7.19 -4.24
CA PHE A 138 11.64 5.80 -4.69
C PHE A 138 10.58 5.47 -5.74
N ALA A 139 9.29 5.54 -5.39
CA ALA A 139 8.22 5.04 -6.26
C ALA A 139 8.09 5.87 -7.55
N ASN A 140 7.98 7.19 -7.43
CA ASN A 140 7.88 8.09 -8.57
C ASN A 140 9.16 8.08 -9.41
N GLY A 141 10.33 8.04 -8.78
CA GLY A 141 11.61 7.87 -9.47
C GLY A 141 11.65 6.58 -10.31
N TYR A 142 11.21 5.46 -9.73
CA TYR A 142 11.11 4.19 -10.41
C TYR A 142 10.11 4.26 -11.58
N PHE A 143 8.89 4.76 -11.38
CA PHE A 143 7.89 4.88 -12.44
C PHE A 143 8.38 5.74 -13.61
N LYS A 144 8.99 6.89 -13.33
CA LYS A 144 9.60 7.75 -14.36
C LYS A 144 10.67 7.01 -15.15
N SER A 145 11.53 6.23 -14.47
CA SER A 145 12.58 5.45 -15.12
C SER A 145 12.05 4.35 -16.05
N GLN A 146 10.91 3.73 -15.70
CA GLN A 146 10.28 2.71 -16.53
C GLN A 146 9.54 3.33 -17.71
N LEU A 147 8.88 4.47 -17.50
CA LEU A 147 8.20 5.20 -18.56
C LEU A 147 9.19 5.75 -19.60
N ALA A 148 10.38 6.18 -19.17
CA ALA A 148 11.42 6.68 -20.08
C ALA A 148 12.05 5.58 -20.96
N LYS A 149 11.84 4.29 -20.63
CA LYS A 149 12.31 3.14 -21.41
C LYS A 149 11.29 2.67 -22.45
N ARG A 150 10.09 3.24 -22.45
CA ARG A 150 9.05 2.99 -23.47
C ARG A 150 9.20 3.99 -24.60
#